data_AF-A0AAV3YUR4-F1
#
_entry.id   AF-A0AAV3YUR4-F1
#
_cell.length_a   1.000
_cell.length_b   1.000
_cell.length_c   1.000
_cell.angle_alpha   90.00
_cell.angle_beta   90.00
_cell.angle_gamma   90.00
#
_symmetry.space_group_name_H-M   'P 1'
#
loop_
_entity.id
_entity.type
_entity.pdbx_description
1 polymer ?
#
loop_
_entity_poly.entity_id
_entity_poly.type
_entity_poly.pdbx_seq_one_letter_code
_entity_poly.pdbx_strand_id
1 'polypeptide(L)'
;MPNVKSIITAHNKSVLAQKNTRAESTAQCNCRDRKACPLENNCLQDSIIYQATETQKDNQVDTYIGMTENTFKTRFYQHNSTFRLPHKRNSTSLSEKIWKLKDTNTEFTITWDIIAKSRPYSPATKICSLCLEERYPILTRRPSLNKKNELLSTCPYRRKYLLQNMKPP
;
A
#
# COMPACT_ATOMS: atom_id res chain seq x y z
N MET A 1 21.67 2.02 40.47
CA MET A 1 20.27 1.85 40.01
C MET A 1 20.17 2.34 38.58
N PRO A 2 19.65 1.54 37.63
CA PRO A 2 19.46 2.00 36.26
C PRO A 2 18.45 3.16 36.23
N ASN A 3 18.71 4.21 35.45
CA ASN A 3 17.79 5.34 35.38
C ASN A 3 16.48 4.93 34.67
N VAL A 4 15.37 5.58 35.01
CA VAL A 4 14.03 5.27 34.48
C VAL A 4 14.00 5.29 32.94
N LYS A 5 14.72 6.23 32.31
CA LYS A 5 14.85 6.31 30.85
C LYS A 5 15.48 5.05 30.25
N SER A 6 16.50 4.48 30.88
CA SER A 6 17.17 3.25 30.42
C SER A 6 16.25 2.03 30.50
N ILE A 7 15.45 1.92 31.57
CA ILE A 7 14.46 0.86 31.76
C ILE A 7 13.37 0.96 30.68
N ILE A 8 12.83 2.16 30.46
CA ILE A 8 11.82 2.41 29.42
C ILE A 8 12.40 2.10 28.03
N THR A 9 13.64 2.49 27.75
CA THR A 9 14.27 2.26 26.44
C THR A 9 14.51 0.76 26.19
N ALA A 10 14.98 0.02 27.20
CA ALA A 10 15.20 -1.42 27.10
C ALA A 10 13.89 -2.19 26.90
N HIS A 11 12.85 -1.83 27.66
CA HIS A 11 11.52 -2.41 27.52
C HIS A 11 10.96 -2.14 26.12
N ASN A 12 11.00 -0.89 25.64
CA ASN A 12 10.55 -0.53 24.30
C ASN A 12 11.31 -1.30 23.22
N LYS A 13 12.63 -1.47 23.36
CA LYS A 13 13.45 -2.25 22.42
C LYS A 13 12.99 -3.72 22.35
N SER A 14 12.69 -4.34 23.49
CA SER A 14 12.20 -5.71 23.56
C SER A 14 10.82 -5.88 22.93
N VAL A 15 9.87 -5.01 23.27
CA VAL A 15 8.50 -5.03 22.71
C VAL A 15 8.52 -4.84 21.18
N LEU A 16 9.41 -3.98 20.68
CA LEU A 16 9.58 -3.78 19.23
C LEU A 16 10.24 -4.98 18.55
N ALA A 17 11.17 -5.68 19.21
CA ALA A 17 11.82 -6.87 18.67
C ALA A 17 10.84 -8.05 18.52
N GLN A 18 9.99 -8.30 19.53
CA GLN A 18 9.01 -9.37 19.51
C GLN A 18 7.94 -9.22 18.41
N LYS A 19 7.62 -7.99 17.99
CA LYS A 19 6.72 -7.75 16.84
C LYS A 19 7.33 -8.16 15.51
N ASN A 20 8.66 -8.15 15.38
CA ASN A 20 9.35 -8.52 14.14
C ASN A 20 9.51 -10.04 13.97
N THR A 21 9.34 -10.84 15.03
CA THR A 21 9.60 -12.30 15.02
C THR A 21 8.36 -13.17 14.79
N ARG A 22 7.15 -12.61 14.69
CA ARG A 22 5.97 -13.37 14.24
C ARG A 22 5.96 -13.52 12.72
N ALA A 23 6.93 -14.26 12.19
CA ALA A 23 6.85 -14.85 10.86
C ALA A 23 6.10 -16.18 10.98
N GLU A 24 4.79 -16.12 11.21
CA GLU A 24 3.93 -17.28 11.00
C GLU A 24 3.85 -17.56 9.50
N SER A 25 3.83 -18.84 9.11
CA SER A 25 3.55 -19.29 7.76
C SER A 25 2.11 -18.91 7.38
N THR A 26 1.91 -17.65 7.04
CA THR A 26 0.62 -17.10 6.68
C THR A 26 0.26 -17.57 5.28
N ALA A 27 -0.93 -18.14 5.14
CA ALA A 27 -1.48 -18.49 3.84
C ALA A 27 -1.35 -17.30 2.87
N GLN A 28 -0.86 -17.53 1.65
CA GLN A 28 -0.59 -16.46 0.68
C GLN A 28 -1.87 -15.90 0.03
N CYS A 29 -2.96 -16.69 0.06
CA CYS A 29 -4.27 -16.32 -0.46
C CYS A 29 -5.39 -17.10 0.23
N ASN A 30 -6.53 -16.43 0.43
CA ASN A 30 -7.77 -17.02 0.94
C ASN A 30 -8.98 -16.64 0.06
N CYS A 31 -8.77 -16.43 -1.24
CA CYS A 31 -9.87 -16.22 -2.18
C CYS A 31 -10.66 -17.52 -2.38
N ARG A 32 -12.00 -17.40 -2.50
CA ARG A 32 -12.88 -18.54 -2.81
C ARG A 32 -12.59 -19.09 -4.20
N ASP A 33 -12.42 -18.20 -5.17
CA ASP A 33 -11.87 -18.52 -6.48
C ASP A 33 -10.42 -18.05 -6.56
N ARG A 34 -9.51 -19.00 -6.76
CA ARG A 34 -8.07 -18.76 -6.87
C ARG A 34 -7.69 -18.16 -8.23
N LYS A 35 -8.42 -18.49 -9.30
CA LYS A 35 -8.14 -17.97 -10.64
C LYS A 35 -8.50 -16.49 -10.77
N ALA A 36 -9.53 -16.04 -10.04
CA ALA A 36 -9.90 -14.64 -9.95
C ALA A 36 -9.01 -13.80 -9.01
N CYS A 37 -7.93 -14.36 -8.47
CA CYS A 37 -7.03 -13.62 -7.59
C CYS A 37 -6.24 -12.58 -8.40
N PRO A 38 -6.30 -11.29 -8.06
CA PRO A 38 -5.60 -10.24 -8.81
C PRO A 38 -4.06 -10.31 -8.73
N LEU A 39 -3.51 -11.12 -7.81
CA LEU A 39 -2.06 -11.34 -7.64
C LEU A 39 -1.72 -12.83 -7.64
N GLU A 40 -2.38 -13.64 -8.48
CA GLU A 40 -2.01 -15.04 -8.70
C GLU A 40 -1.81 -15.88 -7.42
N ASN A 41 -2.74 -15.74 -6.46
CA ASN A 41 -2.68 -16.37 -5.14
C ASN A 41 -1.70 -15.75 -4.11
N ASN A 42 -1.29 -14.49 -4.31
CA ASN A 42 -0.47 -13.74 -3.35
C ASN A 42 -1.19 -12.52 -2.74
N CYS A 43 -2.53 -12.49 -2.74
CA CYS A 43 -3.29 -11.32 -2.29
C CYS A 43 -3.18 -11.04 -0.77
N LEU A 44 -2.71 -11.97 0.05
CA LEU A 44 -2.52 -11.74 1.49
C LEU A 44 -1.15 -11.14 1.83
N GLN A 45 -0.30 -10.86 0.83
CA GLN A 45 0.96 -10.14 1.06
C GLN A 45 0.69 -8.74 1.60
N ASP A 46 1.43 -8.39 2.65
CA ASP A 46 1.37 -7.13 3.38
C ASP A 46 2.68 -6.34 3.23
N SER A 47 2.64 -5.05 3.57
CA SER A 47 3.82 -4.17 3.47
C SER A 47 4.50 -4.24 2.09
N ILE A 48 3.70 -4.09 1.04
CA ILE A 48 4.15 -4.18 -0.35
C ILE A 48 3.96 -2.86 -1.12
N ILE A 49 4.80 -2.68 -2.13
CA ILE A 49 4.59 -1.74 -3.23
C ILE A 49 4.06 -2.54 -4.41
N TYR A 50 2.95 -2.11 -5.00
CA TYR A 50 2.29 -2.75 -6.12
C TYR A 50 2.15 -1.81 -7.31
N GLN A 51 2.05 -2.39 -8.50
CA GLN A 51 1.66 -1.73 -9.73
C GLN A 51 0.23 -2.09 -10.07
N ALA A 52 -0.55 -1.13 -10.54
CA ALA A 52 -1.73 -1.37 -11.36
C ALA A 52 -1.42 -0.93 -12.79
N THR A 53 -1.64 -1.82 -13.75
CA THR A 53 -1.44 -1.53 -15.17
C THR A 53 -2.82 -1.49 -15.83
N GLU A 54 -3.23 -0.29 -16.25
CA GLU A 54 -4.45 -0.07 -17.01
C GLU A 54 -4.11 -0.15 -18.50
N THR A 55 -4.82 -0.98 -19.25
CA THR A 55 -4.64 -1.16 -20.70
C THR A 55 -5.96 -0.91 -21.40
N GLN A 56 -5.97 0.10 -22.27
CA GLN A 56 -7.10 0.42 -23.15
C GLN A 56 -7.06 -0.45 -24.41
N LYS A 57 -8.20 -0.56 -25.09
CA LYS A 57 -8.34 -1.32 -26.35
C LYS A 57 -7.36 -0.87 -27.45
N ASP A 58 -7.02 0.41 -27.48
CA ASP A 58 -6.08 0.99 -28.44
C ASP A 58 -4.60 0.79 -28.04
N ASN A 59 -4.32 -0.17 -27.15
CA ASN A 59 -3.00 -0.46 -26.57
C ASN A 59 -2.34 0.72 -25.85
N GLN A 60 -3.11 1.74 -25.47
CA GLN A 60 -2.62 2.74 -24.54
C GLN A 60 -2.52 2.10 -23.14
N VAL A 61 -1.31 2.10 -22.59
CA VAL A 61 -1.02 1.57 -21.27
C VAL A 61 -0.71 2.72 -20.33
N ASP A 62 -1.35 2.75 -19.17
CA ASP A 62 -1.05 3.67 -18.08
C ASP A 62 -0.73 2.87 -16.81
N THR A 63 0.31 3.27 -16.07
CA THR A 63 0.68 2.60 -14.81
C THR A 63 0.36 3.45 -13.59
N TYR A 64 -0.03 2.80 -12.50
CA TYR A 64 -0.16 3.42 -11.18
C TYR A 64 0.63 2.62 -10.17
N ILE A 65 1.45 3.31 -9.38
CA ILE A 65 2.17 2.72 -8.26
C ILE A 65 1.42 3.07 -6.98
N GLY A 66 1.27 2.09 -6.10
CA GLY A 66 0.83 2.37 -4.73
C GLY A 66 1.50 1.45 -3.73
N MET A 67 1.48 1.87 -2.48
CA MET A 67 1.91 1.07 -1.35
C MET A 67 0.77 0.68 -0.41
N THR A 68 0.96 -0.40 0.35
CA THR A 68 0.07 -0.79 1.44
C THR A 68 0.85 -1.48 2.55
N GLU A 69 0.63 -1.05 3.80
CA GLU A 69 1.07 -1.80 4.98
C GLU A 69 0.11 -2.97 5.27
N ASN A 70 -1.19 -2.80 5.01
CA ASN A 70 -2.17 -3.88 5.10
C ASN A 70 -1.96 -4.91 3.98
N THR A 71 -2.66 -6.05 4.05
CA THR A 71 -2.70 -7.00 2.94
C THR A 71 -3.16 -6.35 1.63
N PHE A 72 -2.61 -6.81 0.50
CA PHE A 72 -3.03 -6.35 -0.81
C PHE A 72 -4.53 -6.55 -1.03
N LYS A 73 -5.10 -7.66 -0.56
CA LYS A 73 -6.54 -7.95 -0.66
C LYS A 73 -7.38 -6.82 -0.04
N THR A 74 -7.00 -6.33 1.13
CA THR A 74 -7.65 -5.16 1.76
C THR A 74 -7.54 -3.92 0.87
N ARG A 75 -6.34 -3.65 0.33
CA ARG A 75 -6.12 -2.49 -0.54
C ARG A 75 -6.87 -2.59 -1.87
N PHE A 76 -6.93 -3.77 -2.46
CA PHE A 76 -7.69 -4.08 -3.67
C PHE A 76 -9.18 -3.82 -3.48
N TYR A 77 -9.76 -4.24 -2.33
CA TYR A 77 -11.15 -3.91 -2.01
C TYR A 77 -11.39 -2.40 -1.87
N GLN A 78 -10.44 -1.67 -1.29
CA GLN A 78 -10.52 -0.21 -1.23
C GLN A 78 -10.55 0.40 -2.63
N HIS A 79 -9.65 -0.01 -3.52
CA HIS A 79 -9.64 0.42 -4.92
C HIS A 79 -10.96 0.10 -5.63
N ASN A 80 -11.46 -1.12 -5.53
CA ASN A 80 -12.76 -1.49 -6.10
C ASN A 80 -13.91 -0.62 -5.60
N SER A 81 -13.89 -0.24 -4.31
CA SER A 81 -14.89 0.69 -3.77
C SER A 81 -14.81 2.07 -4.43
N THR A 82 -13.60 2.56 -4.73
CA THR A 82 -13.38 3.84 -5.42
C THR A 82 -13.76 3.80 -6.90
N PHE A 83 -13.64 2.63 -7.54
CA PHE A 83 -14.07 2.43 -8.92
C PHE A 83 -15.59 2.31 -9.07
N ARG A 84 -16.30 1.96 -7.99
CA ARG A 84 -17.77 1.77 -8.00
C ARG A 84 -18.55 2.98 -7.48
N LEU A 85 -18.04 3.66 -6.46
CA LEU A 85 -18.79 4.72 -5.77
C LEU A 85 -18.47 6.11 -6.37
N PRO A 86 -19.45 6.83 -6.95
CA PRO A 86 -19.20 8.12 -7.63
C PRO A 86 -18.54 9.18 -6.75
N HIS A 87 -18.96 9.31 -5.49
CA HIS A 87 -18.38 10.29 -4.55
C HIS A 87 -16.92 10.01 -4.20
N LYS A 88 -16.40 8.81 -4.51
CA LYS A 88 -14.99 8.43 -4.29
C LYS A 88 -14.14 8.53 -5.55
N ARG A 89 -14.69 9.01 -6.68
CA ARG A 89 -13.99 9.01 -7.98
C ARG A 89 -12.60 9.64 -7.96
N ASN A 90 -12.40 10.66 -7.13
CA ASN A 90 -11.13 11.40 -7.03
C ASN A 90 -10.25 10.97 -5.84
N SER A 91 -10.49 9.77 -5.27
CA SER A 91 -9.74 9.30 -4.10
C SER A 91 -8.27 8.99 -4.41
N THR A 92 -7.97 8.58 -5.65
CA THR A 92 -6.63 8.30 -6.16
C THR A 92 -6.54 8.72 -7.63
N SER A 93 -5.34 8.95 -8.14
CA SER A 93 -5.16 9.15 -9.59
C SER A 93 -5.65 7.97 -10.43
N LEU A 94 -5.51 6.74 -9.92
CA LEU A 94 -6.03 5.55 -10.57
C LEU A 94 -7.56 5.60 -10.68
N SER A 95 -8.26 5.88 -9.58
CA SER A 95 -9.72 6.00 -9.61
C SER A 95 -10.17 7.14 -10.53
N GLU A 96 -9.45 8.26 -10.53
CA GLU A 96 -9.74 9.39 -11.42
C GLU A 96 -9.66 8.96 -12.91
N LYS A 97 -8.61 8.23 -13.29
CA LYS A 97 -8.45 7.67 -14.65
C LYS A 97 -9.56 6.68 -14.99
N ILE A 98 -9.87 5.73 -14.10
CA ILE A 98 -10.92 4.73 -14.33
C ILE A 98 -12.30 5.38 -14.55
N TRP A 99 -12.64 6.41 -13.78
CA TRP A 99 -13.89 7.13 -13.98
C TRP A 99 -13.91 7.89 -15.31
N LYS A 100 -12.80 8.51 -15.73
CA LYS A 100 -12.72 9.14 -17.06
C LYS A 100 -13.00 8.13 -18.17
N LEU A 101 -12.39 6.94 -18.11
CA LEU A 101 -12.62 5.87 -19.08
C LEU A 101 -14.07 5.39 -19.10
N LYS A 102 -14.71 5.29 -17.94
CA LYS A 102 -16.14 4.96 -17.84
C LYS A 102 -17.03 6.04 -18.43
N ASP A 103 -16.74 7.31 -18.13
CA ASP A 103 -17.50 8.45 -18.62
C ASP A 103 -17.39 8.57 -20.16
N THR A 104 -16.25 8.18 -20.75
CA THR A 104 -16.05 8.11 -22.21
C THR A 104 -16.48 6.77 -22.83
N ASN A 105 -17.03 5.86 -22.04
CA ASN A 105 -17.41 4.51 -22.47
C ASN A 105 -16.27 3.74 -23.18
N THR A 106 -15.03 3.93 -22.72
CA THR A 106 -13.84 3.27 -23.24
C THR A 106 -13.65 1.93 -22.54
N GLU A 107 -13.41 0.87 -23.32
CA GLU A 107 -13.08 -0.45 -22.79
C GLU A 107 -11.63 -0.47 -22.26
N PHE A 108 -11.44 -1.03 -21.05
CA PHE A 108 -10.14 -1.14 -20.42
C PHE A 108 -10.02 -2.41 -19.57
N THR A 109 -8.79 -2.84 -19.32
CA THR A 109 -8.44 -3.92 -18.40
C THR A 109 -7.42 -3.43 -17.37
N ILE A 110 -7.47 -3.95 -16.14
CA ILE A 110 -6.51 -3.63 -15.08
C ILE A 110 -5.85 -4.92 -14.61
N THR A 111 -4.52 -4.98 -14.68
CA THR A 111 -3.71 -6.03 -14.04
C THR A 111 -2.95 -5.47 -12.86
N TRP A 112 -2.56 -6.33 -11.92
CA TRP A 112 -1.87 -5.95 -10.70
C TRP A 112 -0.63 -6.79 -10.50
N ASP A 113 0.45 -6.17 -10.04
CA ASP A 113 1.72 -6.83 -9.80
C ASP A 113 2.37 -6.33 -8.51
N ILE A 114 3.13 -7.19 -7.84
CA ILE A 114 3.98 -6.79 -6.71
C ILE A 114 5.31 -6.32 -7.25
N ILE A 115 5.71 -5.09 -6.92
CA ILE A 115 7.01 -4.53 -7.32
C ILE A 115 8.07 -4.86 -6.30
N ALA A 116 7.74 -4.67 -5.02
CA ALA A 116 8.67 -4.85 -3.91
C ALA A 116 7.90 -5.12 -2.61
N LYS A 117 8.56 -5.80 -1.68
CA LYS A 117 8.12 -5.95 -0.30
C LYS A 117 9.11 -5.23 0.60
N SER A 118 8.62 -4.35 1.46
CA SER A 118 9.48 -3.50 2.29
C SER A 118 8.92 -3.31 3.68
N ARG A 119 9.75 -2.84 4.61
CA ARG A 119 9.34 -2.64 6.00
C ARG A 119 8.51 -1.36 6.12
N PRO A 120 7.39 -1.38 6.86
CA PRO A 120 6.61 -0.19 7.13
C PRO A 120 7.36 0.76 8.09
N TYR A 121 6.73 1.89 8.43
CA TYR A 121 7.34 2.90 9.30
C TYR A 121 7.76 2.32 10.65
N SER A 122 9.00 2.59 11.05
CA SER A 122 9.52 2.25 12.38
C SER A 122 9.64 3.49 13.25
N PRO A 123 8.99 3.54 14.44
CA PRO A 123 9.16 4.64 15.39
C PRO A 123 10.59 4.76 15.95
N ALA A 124 11.33 3.65 16.01
CA ALA A 124 12.69 3.62 16.54
C ALA A 124 13.69 4.32 15.59
N THR A 125 13.56 4.07 14.28
CA THR A 125 14.45 4.68 13.28
C THR A 125 13.86 5.94 12.65
N LYS A 126 12.55 6.17 12.81
CA LYS A 126 11.75 7.21 12.13
C LYS A 126 11.77 7.10 10.60
N ILE A 127 12.14 5.94 10.07
CA ILE A 127 12.24 5.66 8.64
C ILE A 127 11.07 4.77 8.22
N CYS A 128 10.53 5.02 7.02
CA CYS A 128 9.59 4.13 6.35
C CYS A 128 10.16 3.68 5.01
N SER A 129 10.74 2.47 4.99
CA SER A 129 11.29 1.89 3.77
C SER A 129 10.22 1.71 2.70
N LEU A 130 8.99 1.36 3.11
CA LEU A 130 7.85 1.26 2.22
C LEU A 130 7.58 2.56 1.43
N CYS A 131 7.55 3.72 2.10
CA CYS A 131 7.39 5.01 1.40
C CYS A 131 8.62 5.39 0.57
N LEU A 132 9.83 5.07 1.05
CA LEU A 132 11.05 5.39 0.30
C LEU A 132 11.15 4.58 -0.99
N GLU A 133 10.87 3.29 -0.93
CA GLU A 133 10.91 2.39 -2.06
C GLU A 133 9.75 2.61 -3.03
N GLU A 134 8.59 3.11 -2.59
CA GLU A 134 7.49 3.52 -3.50
C GLU A 134 7.89 4.72 -4.38
N ARG A 135 8.65 5.68 -3.82
CA ARG A 135 9.00 6.92 -4.53
C ARG A 135 9.86 6.67 -5.77
N TYR A 136 10.75 5.69 -5.72
CA TYR A 136 11.64 5.37 -6.83
C TYR A 136 10.88 4.98 -8.12
N PRO A 137 10.00 3.96 -8.14
CA PRO A 137 9.21 3.62 -9.32
C PRO A 137 8.23 4.72 -9.75
N ILE A 138 7.69 5.53 -8.83
CA ILE A 138 6.88 6.70 -9.21
C ILE A 138 7.71 7.72 -10.01
N LEU A 139 8.98 7.92 -9.66
CA LEU A 139 9.86 8.87 -10.33
C LEU A 139 10.36 8.36 -11.68
N THR A 140 10.64 7.06 -11.79
CA THR A 140 11.35 6.46 -12.93
C THR A 140 10.43 5.85 -13.98
N ARG A 141 9.27 5.29 -13.60
CA ARG A 141 8.39 4.60 -14.56
C ARG A 141 7.52 5.56 -15.34
N ARG A 142 7.37 5.29 -16.64
CA ARG A 142 6.53 6.04 -17.58
C ARG A 142 5.82 5.07 -18.53
N PRO A 143 4.58 5.38 -18.95
CA PRO A 143 3.69 6.43 -18.44
C PRO A 143 3.16 6.11 -17.03
N SER A 144 2.97 7.15 -16.19
CA SER A 144 2.57 7.01 -14.77
C SER A 144 1.45 7.99 -14.40
N LEU A 145 0.41 7.46 -13.73
CA LEU A 145 -0.75 8.19 -13.23
C LEU A 145 -0.46 8.94 -11.91
N ASN A 146 0.61 8.59 -11.20
CA ASN A 146 0.91 9.18 -9.89
C ASN A 146 1.24 10.67 -10.01
N LYS A 147 0.69 11.49 -9.10
CA LYS A 147 0.99 12.92 -9.05
C LYS A 147 2.31 13.12 -8.32
N LYS A 148 3.30 13.74 -8.95
CA LYS A 148 4.65 13.92 -8.35
C LYS A 148 4.65 14.71 -7.04
N ASN A 149 3.69 15.60 -6.85
CA ASN A 149 3.55 16.37 -5.61
C ASN A 149 3.24 15.46 -4.40
N GLU A 150 2.72 14.24 -4.62
CA GLU A 150 2.45 13.26 -3.56
C GLU A 150 3.75 12.71 -2.95
N LEU A 151 4.89 12.80 -3.64
CA LEU A 151 6.18 12.33 -3.13
C LEU A 151 6.65 13.10 -1.89
N LEU A 152 6.26 14.37 -1.79
CA LEU A 152 6.58 15.26 -0.67
C LEU A 152 5.61 15.09 0.52
N SER A 153 4.61 14.21 0.39
CA SER A 153 3.66 13.98 1.47
C SER A 153 4.31 13.31 2.69
N THR A 154 3.75 13.60 3.85
CA THR A 154 4.16 12.95 5.10
C THR A 154 3.74 11.48 5.08
N CYS A 155 4.61 10.59 5.57
CA CYS A 155 4.33 9.16 5.69
C CYS A 155 2.97 8.90 6.37
N PRO A 156 2.01 8.22 5.70
CA PRO A 156 0.69 7.97 6.28
C PRO A 156 0.77 7.00 7.48
N TYR A 157 1.72 6.07 7.46
CA TYR A 157 1.91 5.07 8.51
C TYR A 157 2.50 5.64 9.80
N ARG A 158 3.01 6.88 9.79
CA ARG A 158 3.48 7.55 11.02
C ARG A 158 2.33 7.79 12.01
N ARG A 159 1.11 8.07 11.50
CA ARG A 159 -0.02 8.49 12.33
C ARG A 159 -0.42 7.42 13.36
N LYS A 160 -0.36 6.14 13.01
CA LYS A 160 -0.78 5.05 13.93
C LYS A 160 0.07 4.94 15.20
N TYR A 161 1.26 5.54 15.21
CA TYR A 161 2.16 5.57 16.37
C TYR A 161 2.05 6.86 17.19
N LEU A 162 1.14 7.77 16.82
CA LEU A 162 0.86 8.97 17.61
C LEU A 162 0.01 8.60 18.83
N LEU A 163 0.29 9.26 19.96
CA LEU A 163 -0.40 9.00 21.23
C LEU A 163 -1.93 9.15 21.12
N GLN A 164 -2.41 10.10 20.31
CA GLN A 164 -3.84 10.32 20.06
C GLN A 164 -4.56 9.11 19.44
N ASN A 165 -3.82 8.17 18.84
CA ASN A 165 -4.36 6.99 18.18
C ASN A 165 -4.12 5.70 18.99
N MET A 166 -3.52 5.80 20.18
CA MET A 166 -3.37 4.66 21.08
C MET A 166 -4.72 4.37 21.74
N LYS A 167 -5.16 3.11 21.68
CA LYS A 167 -6.34 2.69 22.44
C LYS A 167 -6.00 2.75 23.94
N PRO A 168 -6.89 3.31 24.78
CA PRO A 168 -6.72 3.22 26.23
C PRO A 168 -6.65 1.74 26.65
N PRO A 169 -5.91 1.44 27.73
CA PRO A 169 -5.84 0.08 28.28
C PRO A 169 -7.21 -0.42 28.73
#